data_AF-A0A854DV22-F1
#
_entry.id   AF-A0A854DV22-F1
#
_cell.length_a   1.000
_cell.length_b   1.000
_cell.length_c   1.000
_cell.angle_alpha   90.00
_cell.angle_beta   90.00
_cell.angle_gamma   90.00
#
_symmetry.space_group_name_H-M   'P 1'
#
loop_
_entity.id
_entity.type
_entity.pdbx_description
1 polymer ?
#
loop_
_entity_poly.entity_id
_entity_poly.type
_entity_poly.pdbx_seq_one_letter_code
_entity_poly.pdbx_strand_id
1 'polypeptide(L)'
;MECLRKEEDYLEQRSAALDAELNKAAAGFPPPTISSKAAARYLGVHFDTLGEWRRRTPPAGPPFVKGAGRVGGGANEHVRYPYTELVAWQASRVGRSVKERRLIDELDAAQQRVRELEIELALRQARDDASRLQKKLGRIASLATLDDIAVVTHEWALVDGEVAGHVLVVDDQVLSGALERGEVWDATVESALQALWVDGEAREPYHAAYANVLKAVMQKLFKAQAAQRANDLEVRWTTTTVADRYKRPFAEDGR
;
A
#
# COMPACT_ATOMS: atom_id res chain seq x y z
N MET A 1 41.24 11.20 45.73
CA MET A 1 40.61 12.37 46.38
C MET A 1 40.73 13.65 45.54
N GLU A 2 41.85 13.93 44.86
CA GLU A 2 41.98 15.16 44.03
C GLU A 2 41.25 15.13 42.68
N CYS A 3 41.08 13.96 42.05
CA CYS A 3 40.38 13.85 40.75
C CYS A 3 38.86 14.08 40.87
N LEU A 4 38.27 13.71 42.01
CA LEU A 4 36.83 13.87 42.26
C LEU A 4 36.46 15.35 42.45
N ARG A 5 37.30 16.12 43.15
CA ARG A 5 37.08 17.58 43.31
C ARG A 5 37.10 18.32 41.97
N LYS A 6 38.00 17.94 41.05
CA LYS A 6 38.08 18.54 39.71
C LYS A 6 36.88 18.22 38.82
N GLU A 7 36.24 17.07 39.03
CA GLU A 7 35.03 16.67 38.32
C GLU A 7 33.79 17.41 38.85
N GLU A 8 33.70 17.55 40.18
CA GLU A 8 32.69 18.39 40.85
C GLU A 8 32.78 19.84 40.39
N ASP A 9 33.98 20.44 40.39
CA ASP A 9 34.22 21.82 39.92
C ASP A 9 33.78 22.04 38.46
N TYR A 10 33.99 21.04 37.60
CA TYR A 10 33.60 21.11 36.19
C TYR A 10 32.08 21.02 36.00
N LEU A 11 31.40 20.17 36.78
CA LEU A 11 29.94 20.07 36.77
C LEU A 11 29.29 21.34 37.30
N GLU A 12 29.87 21.94 38.34
CA GLU A 12 29.42 23.22 38.90
C GLU A 12 29.55 24.34 37.87
N GLN A 13 30.70 24.48 37.22
CA GLN A 13 30.91 25.48 36.15
C GLN A 13 29.92 25.30 35.00
N ARG A 14 29.66 24.06 34.59
CA ARG A 14 28.70 23.76 33.52
C ARG A 14 27.26 24.10 33.93
N SER A 15 26.90 23.83 35.19
CA SER A 15 25.57 24.16 35.70
C SER A 15 25.37 25.68 35.82
N ALA A 16 26.38 26.39 36.31
CA ALA A 16 26.39 27.85 36.38
C ALA A 16 26.29 28.49 34.98
N ALA A 17 26.92 27.90 33.96
CA ALA A 17 26.80 28.36 32.57
C ALA A 17 25.37 28.23 32.02
N LEU A 18 24.64 27.16 32.38
CA LEU A 18 23.24 26.97 32.00
C LEU A 18 22.33 27.97 32.73
N ASP A 19 22.58 28.22 34.01
CA ASP A 19 21.84 29.20 34.79
C ASP A 19 22.09 30.63 34.27
N ALA A 20 23.31 30.94 33.86
CA ALA A 20 23.64 32.20 33.21
C ALA A 20 22.94 32.35 31.84
N GLU A 21 22.82 31.28 31.05
CA GLU A 21 22.06 31.27 29.79
C GLU A 21 20.57 31.56 30.05
N LEU A 22 19.98 30.91 31.07
CA LEU A 22 18.59 31.13 31.47
C LEU A 22 18.35 32.56 31.98
N ASN A 23 19.24 33.08 32.82
CA ASN A 23 19.12 34.45 33.37
C ASN A 23 19.25 35.51 32.27
N LYS A 24 20.14 35.31 31.29
CA LYS A 24 20.26 36.21 30.14
C LYS A 24 19.00 36.20 29.27
N ALA A 25 18.44 35.03 29.00
CA ALA A 25 17.21 34.89 28.23
C ALA A 25 15.99 35.48 28.98
N ALA A 26 15.93 35.29 30.30
CA ALA A 26 14.90 35.88 31.16
C ALA A 26 14.98 37.42 31.21
N ALA A 27 16.19 37.97 31.18
CA ALA A 27 16.43 39.41 31.09
C ALA A 27 16.23 39.99 29.68
N GLY A 28 15.82 39.18 28.70
CA GLY A 28 15.53 39.63 27.34
C GLY A 28 16.76 39.95 26.49
N PHE A 29 17.96 39.52 26.90
CA PHE A 29 19.16 39.71 26.09
C PHE A 29 19.17 38.75 24.89
N PRO A 30 19.66 39.19 23.72
CA PRO A 30 19.82 38.31 22.57
C PRO A 30 20.91 37.24 22.81
N PRO A 31 20.77 36.02 22.26
CA PRO A 31 19.63 35.53 21.47
C PRO A 31 18.42 35.15 22.36
N PRO A 32 17.17 35.35 21.89
CA PRO A 32 15.94 35.06 22.65
C PRO A 32 15.64 33.55 22.78
N THR A 33 16.62 32.70 22.45
CA THR A 33 16.49 31.25 22.41
C THR A 33 17.55 30.60 23.27
N ILE A 34 17.16 29.58 24.01
CA ILE A 34 18.06 28.82 24.89
C ILE A 34 18.37 27.44 24.32
N SER A 35 19.49 26.86 24.77
CA SER A 35 19.90 25.50 24.43
C SER A 35 18.90 24.46 24.95
N SER A 36 18.88 23.29 24.31
CA SER A 36 18.05 22.16 24.74
C SER A 36 18.37 21.68 26.17
N LYS A 37 19.60 21.89 26.67
CA LYS A 37 19.99 21.57 28.05
C LYS A 37 19.49 22.61 29.04
N ALA A 38 19.56 23.89 28.70
CA ALA A 38 18.96 24.96 29.51
C ALA A 38 17.44 24.81 29.59
N ALA A 39 16.78 24.48 28.47
CA ALA A 39 15.33 24.24 28.45
C ALA A 39 14.91 23.05 29.32
N ALA A 40 15.62 21.92 29.23
CA ALA A 40 15.38 20.76 30.08
C ALA A 40 15.55 21.10 31.57
N ARG A 41 16.60 21.87 31.92
CA ARG A 41 16.83 22.35 33.30
C ARG A 41 15.70 23.25 33.79
N TYR A 42 15.23 24.20 32.97
CA TYR A 42 14.12 25.10 33.30
C TYR A 42 12.80 24.34 33.54
N LEU A 43 12.52 23.30 32.74
CA LEU A 43 11.33 22.47 32.89
C LEU A 43 11.45 21.40 33.99
N GLY A 44 12.64 21.22 34.59
CA GLY A 44 12.90 20.17 35.58
C GLY A 44 12.83 18.75 35.02
N VAL A 45 13.12 18.55 33.73
CA VAL A 45 13.10 17.24 33.05
C VAL A 45 14.49 16.84 32.54
N HIS A 46 14.69 15.56 32.25
CA HIS A 46 15.92 15.13 31.60
C HIS A 46 15.97 15.59 30.13
N PHE A 47 17.16 15.87 29.62
CA PHE A 47 17.37 16.30 28.24
C PHE A 47 16.81 15.29 27.23
N ASP A 48 16.94 13.99 27.52
CA ASP A 48 16.45 12.93 26.63
C ASP A 48 14.92 12.89 26.58
N THR A 49 14.23 13.14 27.69
CA THR A 49 12.77 13.24 27.75
C THR A 49 12.26 14.37 26.86
N LEU A 50 12.93 15.53 26.90
CA LEU A 50 12.61 16.64 26.00
C LEU A 50 12.91 16.26 24.52
N GLY A 51 13.92 15.42 24.29
CA GLY A 51 14.22 14.83 22.98
C GLY A 51 13.13 13.88 22.48
N GLU A 52 12.57 13.04 23.35
CA GLU A 52 11.47 12.12 23.03
C GLU A 52 10.18 12.87 22.70
N TRP A 53 9.84 13.86 23.51
CA TRP A 53 8.69 14.74 23.28
C TRP A 53 8.73 15.39 21.89
N ARG A 54 9.92 15.84 21.48
CA ARG A 54 10.15 16.41 20.14
C ARG A 54 9.99 15.39 19.02
N ARG A 55 10.37 14.13 19.22
CA ARG A 55 10.35 13.07 18.20
C ARG A 55 8.94 12.51 17.93
N ARG A 56 7.96 12.84 18.77
CA ARG A 56 6.54 12.49 18.56
C ARG A 56 5.96 13.31 17.39
N THR A 57 4.94 12.76 16.73
CA THR A 57 4.22 13.42 15.62
C THR A 57 2.73 13.50 15.97
N PRO A 58 2.22 14.68 16.42
CA PRO A 58 2.90 15.97 16.51
C PRO A 58 3.81 16.03 17.76
N PRO A 59 4.78 16.97 17.81
CA PRO A 59 5.66 17.12 18.97
C PRO A 59 4.86 17.40 20.24
N ALA A 60 5.07 16.57 21.27
CA ALA A 60 4.37 16.69 22.55
C ALA A 60 5.24 17.44 23.57
N GLY A 61 5.54 18.71 23.30
CA GLY A 61 6.47 19.51 24.10
C GLY A 61 6.38 21.00 23.81
N PRO A 62 7.21 21.83 24.46
CA PRO A 62 7.29 23.25 24.14
C PRO A 62 7.73 23.43 22.67
N PRO A 63 7.26 24.49 22.00
CA PRO A 63 7.69 24.77 20.64
C PRO A 63 9.20 24.96 20.57
N PHE A 64 9.79 24.58 19.45
CA PHE A 64 11.23 24.61 19.24
C PHE A 64 11.55 25.11 17.84
N VAL A 65 12.71 25.72 17.72
CA VAL A 65 13.27 26.17 16.44
C VAL A 65 14.43 25.25 16.09
N LYS A 66 14.33 24.61 14.93
CA LYS A 66 15.47 23.94 14.30
C LYS A 66 16.13 24.98 13.40
N GLY A 67 17.36 25.34 13.73
CA GLY A 67 18.16 26.18 12.84
C GLY A 67 17.99 27.68 12.90
N ALA A 68 18.06 28.23 14.11
CA ALA A 68 18.32 29.65 14.28
C ALA A 68 19.76 29.97 13.81
N GLY A 69 19.98 30.13 12.50
CA GLY A 69 21.30 30.48 11.97
C GLY A 69 21.45 30.64 10.46
N ARG A 70 21.02 29.70 9.61
CA ARG A 70 21.24 29.78 8.16
C ARG A 70 20.16 29.06 7.36
N VAL A 71 19.75 29.69 6.24
CA VAL A 71 18.95 29.08 5.18
C VAL A 71 19.75 27.90 4.61
N GLY A 72 19.36 26.68 4.95
CA GLY A 72 20.05 25.43 4.57
C GLY A 72 20.44 24.59 5.79
N GLY A 73 19.46 24.03 6.49
CA GLY A 73 19.65 23.24 7.71
C GLY A 73 20.34 21.91 7.45
N GLY A 74 21.61 21.80 7.86
CA GLY A 74 22.37 20.55 7.85
C GLY A 74 21.96 19.59 8.98
N ALA A 75 22.35 18.31 8.86
CA ALA A 75 22.00 17.25 9.80
C ALA A 75 22.44 17.49 11.27
N ASN A 76 23.39 18.42 11.51
CA ASN A 76 23.97 18.72 12.82
C ASN A 76 23.40 19.98 13.49
N GLU A 77 22.26 20.48 13.02
CA GLU A 77 21.70 21.73 13.53
C GLU A 77 21.09 21.56 14.93
N HIS A 78 21.59 22.35 15.88
CA HIS A 78 21.16 22.28 17.28
C HIS A 78 19.76 22.86 17.47
N VAL A 79 18.93 22.12 18.22
CA VAL A 79 17.57 22.56 18.58
C VAL A 79 17.64 23.62 19.67
N ARG A 80 16.94 24.73 19.43
CA ARG A 80 16.82 25.88 20.32
C ARG A 80 15.37 26.08 20.73
N TYR A 81 15.15 26.57 21.95
CA TYR A 81 13.81 26.84 22.49
C TYR A 81 13.67 28.35 22.72
N PRO A 82 12.67 29.02 22.12
CA PRO A 82 12.35 30.40 22.48
C PRO A 82 11.95 30.47 23.95
N TYR A 83 12.61 31.34 24.73
CA TYR A 83 12.41 31.37 26.18
C TYR A 83 10.97 31.74 26.55
N THR A 84 10.36 32.69 25.83
CA THR A 84 8.97 33.14 26.04
C THR A 84 7.96 32.03 25.79
N GLU A 85 8.14 31.24 24.74
CA GLU A 85 7.25 30.12 24.41
C GLU A 85 7.43 28.95 25.39
N LEU A 86 8.65 28.72 25.86
CA LEU A 86 8.93 27.73 26.91
C LEU A 86 8.23 28.08 28.23
N VAL A 87 8.30 29.36 28.64
CA VAL A 87 7.63 29.87 29.83
C VAL A 87 6.11 29.78 29.66
N ALA A 88 5.57 30.20 28.51
CA ALA A 88 4.13 30.11 28.22
C ALA A 88 3.63 28.65 28.24
N TRP A 89 4.42 27.72 27.67
CA TRP A 89 4.13 26.30 27.69
C TRP A 89 4.14 25.74 29.12
N GLN A 90 5.13 26.10 29.94
CA GLN A 90 5.17 25.67 31.34
C GLN A 90 4.01 26.26 32.14
N ALA A 91 3.70 27.55 31.97
CA ALA A 91 2.58 28.22 32.61
C ALA A 91 1.24 27.56 32.26
N SER A 92 1.06 27.13 30.99
CA SER A 92 -0.13 26.38 30.56
C SER A 92 -0.33 25.07 31.34
N ARG A 93 0.74 24.51 31.92
CA ARG A 93 0.75 23.26 32.69
C ARG A 93 0.72 23.47 34.21
N VAL A 94 1.27 24.58 34.73
CA VAL A 94 1.40 24.84 36.17
C VAL A 94 0.06 25.13 36.87
N GLY A 95 -0.99 25.50 36.13
CA GLY A 95 -2.35 25.68 36.66
C GLY A 95 -3.21 24.41 36.72
N ARG A 96 -2.71 23.25 36.29
CA ARG A 96 -3.50 22.02 36.12
C ARG A 96 -3.29 21.05 37.28
N SER A 97 -4.38 20.53 37.83
CA SER A 97 -4.37 19.46 38.81
C SER A 97 -3.63 18.23 38.27
N VAL A 98 -3.10 17.38 39.17
CA VAL A 98 -2.45 16.12 38.79
C VAL A 98 -3.37 15.24 37.94
N LYS A 99 -4.68 15.29 38.21
CA LYS A 99 -5.70 14.54 37.46
C LYS A 99 -5.84 15.06 36.03
N GLU A 100 -5.91 16.37 35.83
CA GLU A 100 -5.99 16.97 34.49
C GLU A 100 -4.76 16.66 33.65
N ARG A 101 -3.55 16.73 34.24
CA ARG A 101 -2.31 16.36 33.56
C ARG A 101 -2.34 14.92 33.04
N ARG A 102 -2.76 13.97 33.89
CA ARG A 102 -2.91 12.56 33.48
C ARG A 102 -3.91 12.39 32.33
N LEU A 103 -5.06 13.05 32.40
CA LEU A 103 -6.08 12.97 31.35
C LEU A 103 -5.58 13.51 30.00
N ILE A 104 -4.74 14.54 30.01
CA ILE A 104 -4.13 15.08 28.79
C ILE A 104 -3.10 14.10 28.23
N ASP A 105 -2.23 13.55 29.09
CA ASP A 105 -1.23 12.57 28.64
C ASP A 105 -1.91 11.30 28.08
N GLU A 106 -3.02 10.87 28.69
CA GLU A 106 -3.86 9.76 28.20
C GLU A 106 -4.54 10.11 26.87
N LEU A 107 -5.06 11.33 26.73
CA LEU A 107 -5.65 11.82 25.48
C LEU A 107 -4.62 11.87 24.35
N ASP A 108 -3.43 12.40 24.63
CA ASP A 108 -2.34 12.48 23.66
C ASP A 108 -1.90 11.08 23.23
N ALA A 109 -1.79 10.13 24.17
CA ALA A 109 -1.49 8.73 23.87
C ALA A 109 -2.58 8.06 23.03
N ALA A 110 -3.86 8.30 23.35
CA ALA A 110 -4.99 7.78 22.57
C ALA A 110 -5.01 8.36 21.15
N GLN A 111 -4.76 9.66 21.00
CA GLN A 111 -4.69 10.32 19.70
C GLN A 111 -3.53 9.78 18.84
N GLN A 112 -2.38 9.51 19.45
CA GLN A 112 -1.28 8.84 18.76
C GLN A 112 -1.69 7.46 18.27
N ARG A 113 -2.38 6.68 19.12
CA ARG A 113 -2.82 5.33 18.75
C ARG A 113 -3.84 5.33 17.62
N VAL A 114 -4.77 6.28 17.59
CA VAL A 114 -5.73 6.45 16.49
C VAL A 114 -4.99 6.67 15.17
N ARG A 115 -4.00 7.57 15.14
CA ARG A 115 -3.23 7.86 13.91
C ARG A 115 -2.41 6.68 13.43
N GLU A 116 -1.80 5.92 14.35
CA GLU A 116 -1.11 4.67 14.00
C GLU A 116 -2.07 3.69 13.31
N LEU A 117 -3.27 3.51 13.86
CA LEU A 117 -4.29 2.64 13.29
C LEU A 117 -4.81 3.14 11.94
N GLU A 118 -4.95 4.46 11.75
CA GLU A 118 -5.31 5.06 10.45
C GLU A 118 -4.26 4.75 9.38
N ILE A 119 -2.97 4.85 9.72
CA ILE A 119 -1.87 4.50 8.82
C ILE A 119 -1.88 2.99 8.51
N GLU A 120 -2.09 2.14 9.51
CA GLU A 120 -2.22 0.68 9.31
C GLU A 120 -3.40 0.33 8.40
N LEU A 121 -4.54 1.00 8.56
CA LEU A 121 -5.72 0.82 7.70
C LEU A 121 -5.40 1.22 6.25
N ALA A 122 -4.80 2.39 6.05
CA ALA A 122 -4.42 2.87 4.72
C ALA A 122 -3.42 1.91 4.05
N LEU A 123 -2.45 1.39 4.80
CA LEU A 123 -1.49 0.42 4.31
C LEU A 123 -2.14 -0.92 3.94
N ARG A 124 -3.15 -1.35 4.69
CA ARG A 124 -3.93 -2.54 4.36
C ARG A 124 -4.74 -2.34 3.08
N GLN A 125 -5.43 -1.21 2.95
CA GLN A 125 -6.19 -0.87 1.74
C GLN A 125 -5.29 -0.85 0.50
N ALA A 126 -4.14 -0.17 0.58
CA ALA A 126 -3.17 -0.13 -0.52
C ALA A 126 -2.66 -1.53 -0.92
N ARG A 127 -2.48 -2.44 0.07
CA ARG A 127 -2.09 -3.84 -0.21
C ARG A 127 -3.21 -4.64 -0.87
N ASP A 128 -4.45 -4.46 -0.43
CA ASP A 128 -5.61 -5.14 -1.02
C ASP A 128 -5.82 -4.68 -2.47
N ASP A 129 -5.67 -3.38 -2.74
CA ASP A 129 -5.73 -2.81 -4.09
C ASP A 129 -4.59 -3.32 -4.97
N ALA A 130 -3.36 -3.37 -4.47
CA ALA A 130 -2.23 -3.95 -5.18
C ALA A 130 -2.47 -5.43 -5.53
N SER A 131 -3.00 -6.22 -4.59
CA SER A 131 -3.35 -7.63 -4.86
C SER A 131 -4.45 -7.76 -5.92
N ARG A 132 -5.46 -6.89 -5.89
CA ARG A 132 -6.53 -6.85 -6.88
C ARG A 132 -6.00 -6.51 -8.27
N LEU A 133 -5.14 -5.49 -8.38
CA LEU A 133 -4.48 -5.11 -9.62
C LEU A 133 -3.56 -6.22 -10.15
N GLN A 134 -2.79 -6.86 -9.27
CA GLN A 134 -1.94 -7.99 -9.65
C GLN A 134 -2.75 -9.17 -10.19
N LYS A 135 -3.92 -9.48 -9.60
CA LYS A 135 -4.84 -10.49 -10.11
C LYS A 135 -5.44 -10.09 -11.47
N LYS A 136 -5.83 -8.83 -11.65
CA LYS A 136 -6.31 -8.32 -12.95
C LYS A 136 -5.22 -8.43 -14.03
N LEU A 137 -4.01 -7.93 -13.75
CA LEU A 137 -2.83 -8.02 -14.61
C LEU A 137 -2.52 -9.47 -15.02
N GLY A 138 -2.48 -10.38 -14.04
CA GLY A 138 -2.23 -11.80 -14.30
C GLY A 138 -3.25 -12.41 -15.25
N ARG A 139 -4.53 -12.09 -15.10
CA ARG A 139 -5.60 -12.61 -15.98
C ARG A 139 -5.47 -12.15 -17.43
N ILE A 140 -5.11 -10.89 -17.66
CA ILE A 140 -4.96 -10.35 -19.02
C ILE A 140 -3.68 -10.90 -19.67
N ALA A 141 -2.62 -11.08 -18.90
CA ALA A 141 -1.39 -11.70 -19.38
C ALA A 141 -1.56 -13.20 -19.70
N SER A 142 -2.56 -13.87 -19.12
CA SER A 142 -2.81 -15.30 -19.27
C SER A 142 -4.26 -15.63 -19.66
N LEU A 143 -4.77 -15.02 -20.73
CA LEU A 143 -6.05 -15.43 -21.33
C LEU A 143 -5.93 -16.88 -21.84
N ALA A 144 -6.48 -17.84 -21.09
CA ALA A 144 -6.22 -19.27 -21.30
C ALA A 144 -7.49 -20.13 -21.37
N THR A 145 -8.61 -19.61 -20.88
CA THR A 145 -9.89 -20.31 -20.84
C THR A 145 -10.98 -19.57 -21.62
N LEU A 146 -12.05 -20.28 -21.97
CA LEU A 146 -13.19 -19.69 -22.67
C LEU A 146 -13.85 -18.59 -21.84
N ASP A 147 -13.91 -18.76 -20.51
CA ASP A 147 -14.46 -17.76 -19.60
C ASP A 147 -13.65 -16.46 -19.63
N ASP A 148 -12.31 -16.56 -19.68
CA ASP A 148 -11.42 -15.39 -19.74
C ASP A 148 -11.68 -14.51 -20.96
N ILE A 149 -12.14 -15.10 -22.08
CA ILE A 149 -12.31 -14.39 -23.35
C ILE A 149 -13.75 -13.99 -23.66
N ALA A 150 -14.74 -14.77 -23.20
CA ALA A 150 -16.14 -14.62 -23.59
C ALA A 150 -17.08 -14.22 -22.44
N VAL A 151 -16.67 -14.38 -21.18
CA VAL A 151 -17.55 -14.17 -20.01
C VAL A 151 -17.02 -13.07 -19.10
N VAL A 152 -15.72 -13.05 -18.82
CA VAL A 152 -15.10 -12.07 -17.93
C VAL A 152 -15.01 -10.71 -18.63
N THR A 153 -15.51 -9.67 -17.94
CA THR A 153 -15.39 -8.29 -18.42
C THR A 153 -14.08 -7.66 -17.94
N HIS A 154 -13.55 -6.79 -18.78
CA HIS A 154 -12.29 -6.08 -18.62
C HIS A 154 -12.49 -4.59 -18.90
N GLU A 155 -11.62 -3.76 -18.31
CA GLU A 155 -11.62 -2.31 -18.51
C GLU A 155 -10.73 -1.96 -19.71
N TRP A 156 -11.32 -1.35 -20.74
CA TRP A 156 -10.65 -0.95 -21.98
C TRP A 156 -10.58 0.56 -22.08
N ALA A 157 -9.40 1.08 -22.41
CA ALA A 157 -9.23 2.50 -22.70
C ALA A 157 -9.67 2.79 -24.13
N LEU A 158 -10.52 3.80 -24.28
CA LEU A 158 -10.93 4.32 -25.58
C LEU A 158 -10.21 5.63 -25.89
N VAL A 159 -9.98 5.88 -27.19
CA VAL A 159 -9.55 7.17 -27.73
C VAL A 159 -10.49 7.49 -28.88
N ASP A 160 -11.25 8.59 -28.75
CA ASP A 160 -12.24 9.02 -29.75
C ASP A 160 -13.26 7.92 -30.14
N GLY A 161 -13.59 7.05 -29.18
CA GLY A 161 -14.53 5.92 -29.36
C GLY A 161 -13.92 4.65 -29.94
N GLU A 162 -12.62 4.63 -30.24
CA GLU A 162 -11.88 3.44 -30.68
C GLU A 162 -11.10 2.81 -29.53
N VAL A 163 -10.95 1.49 -29.54
CA VAL A 163 -10.20 0.75 -28.51
C VAL A 163 -8.71 0.99 -28.70
N ALA A 164 -8.08 1.60 -27.71
CA ALA A 164 -6.63 1.75 -27.66
C ALA A 164 -5.94 0.55 -27.00
N GLY A 165 -6.64 -0.15 -26.10
CA GLY A 165 -6.16 -1.37 -25.45
C GLY A 165 -6.70 -1.52 -24.04
N HIS A 166 -6.22 -2.56 -23.34
CA HIS A 166 -6.62 -2.79 -21.95
C HIS A 166 -6.00 -1.72 -21.02
N VAL A 167 -6.77 -1.20 -20.06
CA VAL A 167 -6.33 -0.13 -19.11
C VAL A 167 -4.98 -0.40 -18.44
N LEU A 168 -4.70 -1.66 -18.12
CA LEU A 168 -3.45 -2.11 -17.49
C LEU A 168 -2.25 -2.33 -18.44
N VAL A 169 -2.43 -2.13 -19.76
CA VAL A 169 -1.40 -2.41 -20.77
C VAL A 169 -1.06 -1.16 -21.60
N VAL A 170 -2.05 -0.27 -21.81
CA VAL A 170 -1.84 0.99 -22.52
C VAL A 170 -0.88 1.92 -21.78
N ASP A 171 -0.25 2.83 -22.52
CA ASP A 171 0.64 3.86 -21.96
C ASP A 171 -0.11 4.80 -20.99
N ASP A 172 0.62 5.33 -20.01
CA ASP A 172 0.09 6.22 -18.96
C ASP A 172 -0.58 7.47 -19.55
N GLN A 173 -0.10 8.01 -20.67
CA GLN A 173 -0.72 9.17 -21.33
C GLN A 173 -2.08 8.80 -21.95
N VAL A 174 -2.16 7.63 -22.58
CA VAL A 174 -3.42 7.13 -23.15
C VAL A 174 -4.43 6.85 -22.04
N LEU A 175 -3.98 6.21 -20.96
CA LEU A 175 -4.84 5.92 -19.81
C LEU A 175 -5.32 7.21 -19.13
N SER A 176 -4.43 8.15 -18.87
CA SER A 176 -4.78 9.43 -18.23
C SER A 176 -5.80 10.20 -19.08
N GLY A 177 -5.56 10.28 -20.39
CA GLY A 177 -6.50 10.92 -21.31
C GLY A 177 -7.86 10.23 -21.34
N ALA A 178 -7.90 8.90 -21.35
CA ALA A 178 -9.14 8.13 -21.32
C ALA A 178 -9.90 8.35 -20.00
N LEU A 179 -9.21 8.35 -18.86
CA LEU A 179 -9.81 8.61 -17.54
C LEU A 179 -10.38 10.02 -17.42
N GLU A 180 -9.65 11.03 -17.92
CA GLU A 180 -10.11 12.43 -17.92
C GLU A 180 -11.37 12.65 -18.75
N ARG A 181 -11.51 11.93 -19.87
CA ARG A 181 -12.67 12.01 -20.77
C ARG A 181 -13.80 11.04 -20.40
N GLY A 182 -13.61 10.17 -19.40
CA GLY A 182 -14.57 9.12 -19.06
C GLY A 182 -14.68 8.03 -20.13
N GLU A 183 -13.64 7.86 -20.94
CA GLU A 183 -13.51 6.94 -22.07
C GLU A 183 -12.97 5.58 -21.63
N VAL A 184 -13.51 5.02 -20.55
CA VAL A 184 -13.22 3.66 -20.10
C VAL A 184 -14.45 2.79 -20.31
N TRP A 185 -14.28 1.69 -21.05
CA TRP A 185 -15.36 0.80 -21.44
C TRP A 185 -15.19 -0.59 -20.83
N ASP A 186 -16.21 -1.07 -20.13
CA ASP A 186 -16.25 -2.42 -19.59
C ASP A 186 -16.80 -3.41 -20.61
N ALA A 187 -15.96 -4.33 -21.09
CA ALA A 187 -16.31 -5.29 -22.12
C ALA A 187 -15.52 -6.61 -22.02
N THR A 188 -16.06 -7.69 -22.58
CA THR A 188 -15.32 -8.95 -22.75
C THR A 188 -14.26 -8.81 -23.83
N VAL A 189 -13.26 -9.71 -23.86
CA VAL A 189 -12.26 -9.74 -24.94
C VAL A 189 -12.94 -9.96 -26.30
N GLU A 190 -13.95 -10.82 -26.36
CA GLU A 190 -14.78 -11.01 -27.56
C GLU A 190 -15.39 -9.69 -28.06
N SER A 191 -16.04 -8.94 -27.17
CA SER A 191 -16.69 -7.67 -27.52
C SER A 191 -15.68 -6.62 -27.93
N ALA A 192 -14.55 -6.51 -27.23
CA ALA A 192 -13.47 -5.58 -27.56
C ALA A 192 -12.87 -5.89 -28.94
N LEU A 193 -12.68 -7.17 -29.28
CA LEU A 193 -12.17 -7.58 -30.59
C LEU A 193 -13.15 -7.32 -31.74
N GLN A 194 -14.44 -7.10 -31.47
CA GLN A 194 -15.45 -6.72 -32.46
C GLN A 194 -15.55 -5.20 -32.67
N ALA A 195 -15.01 -4.40 -31.75
CA ALA A 195 -14.97 -2.94 -31.85
C ALA A 195 -13.90 -2.46 -32.84
N LEU A 196 -13.91 -1.15 -33.14
CA LEU A 196 -12.84 -0.47 -33.88
C LEU A 196 -11.64 -0.25 -32.96
N TRP A 197 -10.43 -0.40 -33.49
CA TRP A 197 -9.19 -0.24 -32.75
C TRP A 197 -8.36 0.87 -33.37
N VAL A 198 -7.73 1.66 -32.50
CA VAL A 198 -6.81 2.74 -32.89
C VAL A 198 -5.62 2.16 -33.67
N ASP A 199 -5.16 0.99 -33.24
CA ASP A 199 -4.00 0.31 -33.81
C ASP A 199 -4.22 -1.21 -33.90
N GLY A 200 -3.85 -1.78 -35.04
CA GLY A 200 -3.89 -3.22 -35.26
C GLY A 200 -2.82 -3.98 -34.49
N GLU A 201 -1.65 -3.39 -34.24
CA GLU A 201 -0.61 -4.04 -33.44
C GLU A 201 -1.02 -4.15 -31.97
N ALA A 202 -1.68 -3.12 -31.41
CA ALA A 202 -2.29 -3.17 -30.08
C ALA A 202 -3.39 -4.25 -29.95
N ARG A 203 -4.10 -4.55 -31.05
CA ARG A 203 -5.17 -5.57 -31.09
C ARG A 203 -4.65 -7.01 -31.15
N GLU A 204 -3.53 -7.22 -31.83
CA GLU A 204 -3.02 -8.55 -32.20
C GLU A 204 -2.80 -9.50 -31.00
N PRO A 205 -2.22 -9.09 -29.86
CA PRO A 205 -2.02 -9.99 -28.72
C PRO A 205 -3.32 -10.61 -28.21
N TYR A 206 -4.39 -9.82 -28.17
CA TYR A 206 -5.72 -10.27 -27.72
C TYR A 206 -6.36 -11.19 -28.75
N HIS A 207 -6.20 -10.87 -30.05
CA HIS A 207 -6.68 -11.72 -31.14
C HIS A 207 -6.00 -13.10 -31.12
N ALA A 208 -4.67 -13.12 -31.02
CA ALA A 208 -3.88 -14.35 -30.95
C ALA A 208 -4.26 -15.20 -29.73
N ALA A 209 -4.44 -14.57 -28.56
CA ALA A 209 -4.89 -15.26 -27.35
C ALA A 209 -6.29 -15.88 -27.55
N TYR A 210 -7.25 -15.11 -28.08
CA TYR A 210 -8.61 -15.56 -28.38
C TYR A 210 -8.61 -16.79 -29.31
N ALA A 211 -7.87 -16.72 -30.42
CA ALA A 211 -7.75 -17.81 -31.38
C ALA A 211 -7.13 -19.07 -30.76
N ASN A 212 -6.11 -18.91 -29.92
CA ASN A 212 -5.46 -20.03 -29.22
C ASN A 212 -6.40 -20.73 -28.25
N VAL A 213 -7.18 -19.97 -27.48
CA VAL A 213 -8.18 -20.53 -26.55
C VAL A 213 -9.24 -21.33 -27.32
N LEU A 214 -9.81 -20.76 -28.38
CA LEU A 214 -10.81 -21.46 -29.21
C LEU A 214 -10.24 -22.76 -29.81
N LYS A 215 -9.02 -22.71 -30.34
CA LYS A 215 -8.32 -23.88 -30.88
C LYS A 215 -8.14 -24.97 -29.82
N ALA A 216 -7.73 -24.60 -28.61
CA ALA A 216 -7.53 -25.54 -27.50
C ALA A 216 -8.85 -26.18 -27.05
N VAL A 217 -9.93 -25.39 -26.93
CA VAL A 217 -11.27 -25.88 -26.57
C VAL A 217 -11.79 -26.85 -27.64
N MET A 218 -11.68 -26.48 -28.92
CA MET A 218 -12.12 -27.32 -30.03
C MET A 218 -11.36 -28.65 -30.08
N GLN A 219 -10.04 -28.64 -29.84
CA GLN A 219 -9.25 -29.87 -29.73
C GLN A 219 -9.70 -30.77 -28.57
N LYS A 220 -10.02 -30.19 -27.40
CA LYS A 220 -10.55 -30.95 -26.25
C LYS A 220 -11.88 -31.61 -26.59
N LEU A 221 -12.78 -30.89 -27.25
CA LEU A 221 -14.08 -31.42 -27.68
C LEU A 221 -13.93 -32.56 -28.69
N PHE A 222 -13.05 -32.42 -29.69
CA PHE A 222 -12.79 -33.50 -30.65
C PHE A 222 -12.24 -34.76 -29.98
N LYS A 223 -11.32 -34.61 -29.02
CA LYS A 223 -10.79 -35.75 -28.24
C LYS A 223 -11.89 -36.43 -27.43
N ALA A 224 -12.73 -35.65 -26.75
CA ALA A 224 -13.85 -36.19 -25.98
C ALA A 224 -14.86 -36.94 -26.88
N GLN A 225 -15.18 -36.37 -28.05
CA GLN A 225 -16.05 -37.03 -29.01
C GLN A 225 -15.46 -38.32 -29.56
N ALA A 226 -14.16 -38.33 -29.88
CA ALA A 226 -13.47 -39.55 -30.35
C ALA A 226 -13.46 -40.64 -29.27
N ALA A 227 -13.21 -40.27 -28.01
CA ALA A 227 -13.28 -41.20 -26.87
C ALA A 227 -14.70 -41.76 -26.69
N GLN A 228 -15.73 -40.92 -26.78
CA GLN A 228 -17.12 -41.39 -26.69
C GLN A 228 -17.45 -42.38 -27.81
N ARG A 229 -17.05 -42.10 -29.06
CA ARG A 229 -17.26 -43.02 -30.18
C ARG A 229 -16.56 -44.36 -29.98
N ALA A 230 -15.35 -44.36 -29.42
CA ALA A 230 -14.63 -45.59 -29.11
C ALA A 230 -15.37 -46.43 -28.05
N ASN A 231 -15.85 -45.79 -26.97
CA ASN A 231 -16.66 -46.44 -25.95
C ASN A 231 -17.97 -46.99 -26.53
N ASP A 232 -18.66 -46.22 -27.37
CA ASP A 232 -19.91 -46.64 -28.00
C ASP A 232 -19.70 -47.88 -28.89
N LEU A 233 -18.56 -47.96 -29.60
CA LEU A 233 -18.18 -49.12 -30.41
C LEU A 233 -17.86 -50.35 -29.54
N GLU A 234 -17.13 -50.16 -28.44
CA GLU A 234 -16.82 -51.25 -27.49
C GLU A 234 -18.10 -51.81 -26.84
N VAL A 235 -19.02 -50.95 -26.43
CA VAL A 235 -20.34 -51.37 -25.90
C VAL A 235 -21.11 -52.17 -26.96
N ARG A 236 -21.13 -51.72 -28.22
CA ARG A 236 -21.78 -52.47 -29.32
C ARG A 236 -21.12 -53.82 -29.58
N TRP A 237 -19.80 -53.89 -29.58
CA TRP A 237 -19.08 -55.15 -29.80
C TRP A 237 -19.28 -56.13 -28.65
N THR A 238 -19.23 -55.68 -27.40
CA THR A 238 -19.46 -56.53 -26.22
C THR A 238 -20.91 -57.03 -26.15
N THR A 239 -21.90 -56.20 -26.43
CA THR A 239 -23.30 -56.65 -26.52
C THR A 239 -23.54 -57.62 -27.69
N THR A 240 -22.92 -57.39 -28.84
CA THR A 240 -23.02 -58.30 -30.00
C THR A 240 -22.36 -59.66 -29.72
N THR A 241 -21.19 -59.69 -29.09
CA THR A 241 -20.54 -60.96 -28.70
C THR A 241 -21.29 -61.72 -27.62
N VAL A 242 -21.94 -61.03 -26.68
CA VAL A 242 -22.82 -61.70 -25.71
C VAL A 242 -24.05 -62.29 -26.42
N ALA A 243 -24.69 -61.55 -27.33
CA ALA A 243 -25.83 -62.07 -28.10
C ALA A 243 -25.46 -63.29 -28.98
N ASP A 244 -24.25 -63.31 -29.55
CA ASP A 244 -23.77 -64.40 -30.40
C ASP A 244 -23.32 -65.63 -29.59
N ARG A 245 -22.82 -65.43 -28.35
CA ARG A 245 -22.52 -66.54 -27.40
C ARG A 245 -23.76 -67.34 -26.97
N TYR A 246 -24.96 -66.76 -27.09
CA TYR A 246 -26.22 -67.47 -26.81
C TYR A 246 -26.83 -68.17 -28.04
N LYS A 247 -26.29 -67.97 -29.25
CA LYS A 247 -26.63 -68.82 -30.39
C LYS A 247 -25.72 -70.04 -30.38
N ARG A 248 -26.26 -71.18 -29.91
CA ARG A 248 -25.59 -72.48 -30.07
C ARG A 248 -25.37 -72.72 -31.57
N PRO A 249 -24.15 -73.01 -32.04
CA PRO A 249 -23.88 -73.20 -33.47
C PRO A 249 -24.61 -74.39 -34.11
N PHE A 250 -25.20 -75.28 -33.29
CA PHE A 250 -25.86 -76.51 -33.72
C PHE A 250 -27.07 -76.84 -32.84
N ALA A 251 -27.99 -75.89 -32.63
CA ALA A 251 -29.33 -76.29 -32.21
C ALA A 251 -30.04 -76.84 -33.45
N GLU A 252 -30.10 -78.17 -33.57
CA GLU A 252 -30.88 -78.86 -34.59
C GLU A 252 -32.32 -78.35 -34.58
N ASP A 253 -32.81 -77.88 -35.72
CA ASP A 253 -34.23 -77.69 -35.97
C ASP A 253 -34.86 -79.09 -36.04
N GLY A 254 -35.40 -79.54 -34.90
CA GLY A 254 -36.06 -80.82 -34.76
C GLY A 254 -37.24 -80.97 -35.74
N ARG A 255 -37.16 -82.00 -36.57
CA ARG A 255 -38.30 -82.79 -37.03
C ARG A 255 -38.17 -84.21 -36.50
#